data_AF-A0A2D7LN62-F1
#
_entry.id   AF-A0A2D7LN62-F1
#
_cell.length_a   1.000
_cell.length_b   1.000
_cell.length_c   1.000
_cell.angle_alpha   90.00
_cell.angle_beta   90.00
_cell.angle_gamma   90.00
#
_symmetry.space_group_name_H-M   'P 1'
#
loop_
_entity.id
_entity.type
_entity.pdbx_description
1 polymer ?
#
loop_
_entity_poly.entity_id
_entity_poly.type
_entity_poly.pdbx_seq_one_letter_code
_entity_poly.pdbx_strand_id
1 'polypeptide(L)' 'MSTIKKVGEALEVLGINQYVVRADALIDTEEKFNNAFRKIVGVDENENSIEEADPSKFGVTWSQVKAEMEKL' A
#
# COMPACT_ATOMS: atom_id res chain seq x y z
N MET A 1 6.08 16.08 -5.43
CA MET A 1 6.04 14.70 -4.89
C MET A 1 4.94 13.94 -5.60
N SER A 2 5.17 12.73 -6.12
CA SER A 2 4.07 11.90 -6.65
C SER A 2 3.23 11.30 -5.51
N THR A 3 1.96 11.00 -5.76
CA THR A 3 1.07 10.36 -4.76
C THR A 3 1.57 8.98 -4.35
N ILE A 4 2.18 8.23 -5.27
CA ILE A 4 2.83 6.93 -4.97
C ILE A 4 3.95 7.09 -3.93
N LYS A 5 4.78 8.14 -4.04
CA LYS A 5 5.83 8.41 -3.03
C LYS A 5 5.24 8.76 -1.68
N LYS A 6 4.17 9.58 -1.64
CA LYS A 6 3.46 9.89 -0.38
C LYS A 6 2.84 8.66 0.27
N VAL A 7 2.25 7.76 -0.52
CA VAL A 7 1.72 6.48 -0.01
C VAL A 7 2.85 5.64 0.59
N GLY A 8 4.01 5.55 -0.08
CA GLY A 8 5.16 4.83 0.46
C GLY A 8 5.67 5.39 1.79
N GLU A 9 5.85 6.70 1.88
CA GLU A 9 6.26 7.38 3.13
C GLU A 9 5.21 7.20 4.25
N ALA A 10 3.92 7.31 3.92
CA ALA A 10 2.83 7.06 4.87
C ALA A 10 2.84 5.61 5.38
N LEU A 11 3.06 4.63 4.51
CA LEU A 11 3.14 3.21 4.88
C LEU A 11 4.35 2.92 5.78
N GLU A 12 5.49 3.55 5.52
CA GLU A 12 6.69 3.44 6.36
C GLU A 12 6.42 3.96 7.78
N VAL A 13 5.79 5.14 7.91
CA VAL A 13 5.38 5.71 9.21
C VAL A 13 4.39 4.79 9.95
N LEU A 14 3.51 4.12 9.22
CA LEU A 14 2.54 3.16 9.76
C LEU A 14 3.15 1.77 10.03
N GLY A 15 4.44 1.57 9.77
CA GLY A 15 5.15 0.31 10.01
C GLY A 15 4.88 -0.78 8.98
N ILE A 16 4.31 -0.44 7.82
CA ILE A 16 4.06 -1.36 6.72
C ILE A 16 5.28 -1.36 5.79
N ASN A 17 6.04 -2.44 5.78
CA ASN A 17 7.33 -2.55 5.07
C ASN A 17 7.37 -3.67 4.01
N GLN A 18 6.39 -4.57 3.98
CA GLN A 18 6.28 -5.69 3.04
C GLN A 18 5.06 -5.48 2.13
N TYR A 19 5.26 -4.73 1.06
CA TYR A 19 4.17 -4.37 0.14
C TYR A 19 4.69 -4.01 -1.25
N VAL A 20 3.76 -3.96 -2.21
CA VAL A 20 3.95 -3.31 -3.50
C VAL A 20 2.80 -2.36 -3.75
N VAL A 21 3.10 -1.17 -4.29
CA VAL A 21 2.08 -0.22 -4.79
C VAL A 21 2.30 -0.05 -6.29
N ARG A 22 1.29 -0.38 -7.09
CA ARG A 22 1.31 -0.23 -8.56
C ARG A 22 0.07 0.54 -9.00
N ALA A 23 0.25 1.70 -9.62
CA ALA A 23 -0.86 2.52 -10.08
C ALA A 23 -0.52 3.25 -11.37
N ASP A 24 -1.46 3.25 -12.32
CA ASP A 24 -1.37 4.01 -13.58
C ASP A 24 -1.87 5.46 -13.43
N ALA A 25 -2.46 5.79 -12.27
CA ALA A 25 -3.03 7.10 -11.95
C ALA A 25 -2.78 7.49 -10.48
N LEU A 26 -3.22 8.70 -10.11
CA LEU A 26 -3.12 9.20 -8.73
C LEU A 26 -3.98 8.36 -7.76
N ILE A 27 -3.44 8.07 -6.57
CA ILE A 27 -4.15 7.42 -5.46
C ILE A 27 -4.73 8.49 -4.54
N ASP A 28 -5.99 8.85 -4.75
CA ASP A 28 -6.74 9.89 -4.02
C ASP A 28 -8.06 9.38 -3.41
N THR A 29 -8.43 8.13 -3.68
CA THR A 29 -9.61 7.45 -3.12
C THR A 29 -9.24 6.07 -2.59
N GLU A 30 -10.08 5.54 -1.71
CA GLU A 30 -9.92 4.20 -1.14
C GLU A 30 -9.93 3.12 -2.23
N GLU A 31 -10.84 3.23 -3.20
CA GLU A 31 -10.91 2.28 -4.31
C GLU A 31 -9.60 2.21 -5.08
N LYS A 32 -9.00 3.37 -5.40
CA LYS A 32 -7.71 3.42 -6.09
C LYS A 32 -6.58 2.86 -5.24
N PHE A 33 -6.61 3.11 -3.92
CA PHE A 33 -5.64 2.53 -3.00
C PHE A 33 -5.77 1.00 -2.96
N ASN A 34 -6.98 0.47 -2.79
CA ASN A 34 -7.24 -0.97 -2.76
C ASN A 34 -6.85 -1.65 -4.08
N ASN A 35 -7.07 -0.97 -5.22
CA ASN A 35 -6.64 -1.47 -6.52
C ASN A 35 -5.11 -1.46 -6.69
N ALA A 36 -4.41 -0.49 -6.08
CA ALA A 36 -2.97 -0.30 -6.25
C ALA A 36 -2.10 -1.06 -5.24
N PHE A 37 -2.57 -1.23 -4.02
CA PHE A 37 -1.79 -1.79 -2.91
C PHE A 37 -1.90 -3.31 -2.86
N ARG A 38 -0.76 -3.97 -2.72
CA ARG A 38 -0.64 -5.42 -2.49
C ARG A 38 0.26 -5.64 -1.30
N LYS A 39 -0.21 -6.40 -0.31
CA LYS A 39 0.63 -6.78 0.83
C LYS A 39 1.43 -8.02 0.48
N ILE A 40 2.71 -8.05 0.85
CA ILE A 40 3.51 -9.27 0.71
C ILE A 40 3.32 -10.09 1.99
N VAL A 41 2.79 -11.31 1.86
CA VAL A 41 2.49 -12.20 3.01
C VAL A 41 3.47 -13.36 3.13
N GLY A 42 4.36 -13.54 2.17
CA GLY A 42 5.37 -14.58 2.16
C GLY A 42 6.05 -14.69 0.80
N VAL A 43 6.77 -15.79 0.61
CA VAL A 43 7.36 -16.20 -0.67
C VAL A 43 6.91 -17.62 -1.01
N ASP A 44 6.77 -17.92 -2.30
CA ASP A 44 6.47 -19.26 -2.79
C ASP A 44 7.74 -20.13 -2.90
N GLU A 45 7.59 -21.37 -3.38
CA GLU A 45 8.70 -22.33 -3.52
C GLU A 45 9.79 -21.91 -4.52
N ASN A 46 9.50 -20.90 -5.35
CA ASN A 46 10.43 -20.36 -6.35
C ASN A 46 10.94 -18.96 -5.95
N GLU A 47 10.84 -18.59 -4.67
CA GLU A 47 11.24 -17.29 -4.11
C GLU A 47 10.44 -16.09 -4.66
N ASN A 48 9.26 -16.30 -5.27
CA ASN A 48 8.39 -15.21 -5.68
C ASN A 48 7.55 -14.71 -4.51
N SER A 49 7.36 -13.39 -4.40
CA SER A 49 6.48 -12.80 -3.40
C SER A 49 5.03 -13.28 -3.57
N ILE A 50 4.41 -13.70 -2.47
CA ILE A 50 2.98 -13.97 -2.39
C ILE A 50 2.29 -12.65 -2.04
N GLU A 51 1.47 -12.17 -2.98
CA GLU A 51 0.74 -10.92 -2.87
C GLU A 51 -0.70 -11.14 -2.39
N GLU A 52 -1.09 -10.37 -1.38
CA GLU A 52 -2.45 -10.31 -0.86
C GLU A 52 -3.14 -9.03 -1.35
N ALA A 53 -4.33 -9.20 -1.90
CA ALA A 53 -5.14 -8.14 -2.50
C ALA A 53 -6.44 -7.87 -1.71
N ASP A 54 -6.79 -8.71 -0.73
CA ASP A 54 -7.91 -8.48 0.17
C ASP A 54 -7.61 -7.30 1.11
N PRO A 55 -8.37 -6.18 1.02
CA PRO A 55 -8.19 -5.02 1.88
C PRO A 55 -8.30 -5.36 3.38
N SER A 56 -9.05 -6.40 3.74
CA SER A 56 -9.17 -6.85 5.13
C SER A 56 -7.86 -7.37 5.72
N LYS A 57 -6.89 -7.73 4.87
CA LYS A 57 -5.58 -8.31 5.25
C LYS A 57 -4.42 -7.32 5.17
N PHE A 58 -4.66 -6.11 4.64
CA PHE A 58 -3.61 -5.10 4.46
C PHE A 58 -2.96 -4.73 5.81
N GLY A 59 -3.72 -4.74 6.90
CA GLY A 59 -3.23 -4.30 8.21
C GLY A 59 -3.09 -2.78 8.31
N VAL A 60 -3.63 -2.06 7.32
CA VAL A 60 -3.76 -0.62 7.27
C VAL A 60 -5.02 -0.27 6.49
N THR A 61 -5.66 0.84 6.85
CA THR A 61 -6.83 1.37 6.15
C THR A 61 -6.44 2.58 5.29
N TRP A 62 -7.20 2.85 4.24
CA TRP A 62 -6.99 4.05 3.44
C TRP A 62 -7.06 5.33 4.28
N SER A 63 -7.96 5.40 5.27
CA SER A 63 -8.06 6.57 6.15
C SER A 63 -6.78 6.83 6.94
N GLN A 64 -6.10 5.79 7.42
CA GLN A 64 -4.81 5.92 8.11
C GLN A 64 -3.72 6.41 7.14
N VAL A 65 -3.64 5.80 5.95
CA VAL A 65 -2.65 6.20 4.93
C VAL A 65 -2.87 7.65 4.52
N LYS A 66 -4.11 8.05 4.23
CA LYS A 66 -4.46 9.42 3.85
C LYS A 66 -4.10 10.41 4.95
N ALA A 67 -4.37 10.09 6.21
CA ALA A 67 -4.04 10.96 7.34
C ALA A 67 -2.52 11.19 7.47
N GLU A 68 -1.68 10.19 7.19
CA GLU A 68 -0.22 10.39 7.14
C GLU A 68 0.21 11.15 5.87
N MET A 69 -0.41 10.89 4.71
CA MET A 69 -0.14 11.62 3.47
C MET A 69 -0.42 13.12 3.58
N GLU A 70 -1.38 13.54 4.41
CA GLU A 70 -1.73 14.94 4.66
C GLU A 70 -0.67 15.68 5.51
N LYS A 71 0.22 14.95 6.20
CA LYS A 71 1.31 15.52 7.01
C LYS A 71 2.61 15.74 6.22
N LEU A 72 2.70 15.25 4.98
CA LEU A 72 3.88 15.25 4.09
C LEU A 72 3.78 16.33 3.00
#